data_AF-A0A2G5ER94-F1
#
_entry.id   AF-A0A2G5ER94-F1
#
_cell.length_a   1.000
_cell.length_b   1.000
_cell.length_c   1.000
_cell.angle_alpha   90.00
_cell.angle_beta   90.00
_cell.angle_gamma   90.00
#
_symmetry.space_group_name_H-M   'P 1'
#
loop_
_entity.id
_entity.type
_entity.pdbx_description
1 polymer ?
#
loop_
_entity_poly.entity_id
_entity_poly.type
_entity_poly.pdbx_seq_one_letter_code
_entity_poly.pdbx_strand_id
1 'polypeptide(L)'
;MAKLLKKVFESVKIRCNNNNNSCSSNLNETNRWFMKSDSCLELEELGLGLGGEFDRIPVDLFIQILKLLGPKESARISIVCKSWRIIVSDNRLWIYFLQNQNQLQQPWDSIVFAEKHLRSGYPLFQSIYNQSIQLSFMHIYGQRAQLNGSVIIDGGSGYCKFGWSKYASPSGRSATFLEFGNIESPMYSRLRHFFATIYNRMQVKPSKYPIVLSVPICHYDDTESAKAARRQLKETIYSVLFDMNVPAVCALNQATLALFAARRVSGIVVNIGFHVTSIVPILRGKVMREVGVEVLGQGAVKLTGYLRELMQQKNMNFGSLYTVRTLKENLCYVATDYEAELQKDTQASFTVPGEGLFTLSKERFQTGEILFQPRMGGV
;
A
#
# COMPACT_ATOMS: atom_id res chain seq x y z
N MET A 1 -30.65 -18.07 -22.83
CA MET A 1 -30.90 -17.03 -21.80
C MET A 1 -29.99 -15.80 -21.91
N ALA A 2 -28.66 -15.94 -22.00
CA ALA A 2 -27.74 -14.79 -22.11
C ALA A 2 -27.99 -13.86 -23.33
N LYS A 3 -28.40 -14.42 -24.49
CA LYS A 3 -28.77 -13.62 -25.69
C LYS A 3 -30.10 -12.86 -25.55
N LEU A 4 -31.03 -13.34 -24.73
CA LEU A 4 -32.34 -12.70 -24.51
C LEU A 4 -32.18 -11.46 -23.63
N LEU A 5 -31.39 -11.60 -22.55
CA LEU A 5 -31.00 -10.49 -21.69
C LEU A 5 -30.25 -9.41 -22.50
N LYS A 6 -29.29 -9.80 -23.35
CA LYS A 6 -28.55 -8.84 -24.20
C LYS A 6 -29.46 -8.05 -25.16
N LYS A 7 -30.52 -8.67 -25.70
CA LYS A 7 -31.53 -8.00 -26.55
C LYS A 7 -32.45 -7.06 -25.77
N VAL A 8 -32.86 -7.43 -24.55
CA VAL A 8 -33.59 -6.53 -23.65
C VAL A 8 -32.70 -5.32 -23.27
N PHE A 9 -31.40 -5.54 -23.06
CA PHE A 9 -30.43 -4.48 -22.74
C PHE A 9 -30.18 -3.45 -23.86
N GLU A 10 -30.29 -3.83 -25.15
CA GLU A 10 -30.18 -2.86 -26.25
C GLU A 10 -31.43 -1.96 -26.36
N SER A 11 -32.60 -2.47 -25.99
CA SER A 11 -33.86 -1.72 -26.10
C SER A 11 -34.01 -0.58 -25.07
N VAL A 12 -33.35 -0.67 -23.92
CA VAL A 12 -33.43 0.34 -22.84
C VAL A 12 -32.59 1.58 -23.16
N LYS A 13 -31.55 1.47 -24.01
CA LYS A 13 -30.68 2.58 -24.39
C LYS A 13 -31.40 3.69 -25.18
N ILE A 14 -32.61 3.41 -25.69
CA ILE A 14 -33.42 4.30 -26.51
C ILE A 14 -34.44 5.10 -25.67
N ARG A 15 -34.70 4.73 -24.40
CA ARG A 15 -35.81 5.28 -23.60
C ARG A 15 -35.44 6.29 -22.51
N CYS A 16 -34.16 6.61 -22.29
CA CYS A 16 -33.77 7.63 -21.31
C CYS A 16 -33.95 9.05 -21.86
N ASN A 17 -35.21 9.46 -22.03
CA ASN A 17 -35.61 10.86 -22.06
C ASN A 17 -37.04 10.94 -21.56
N ASN A 18 -37.23 10.91 -20.23
CA ASN A 18 -38.18 11.74 -19.49
C ASN A 18 -38.44 11.26 -18.06
N ASN A 19 -38.36 12.26 -17.18
CA ASN A 19 -39.09 12.47 -15.94
C ASN A 19 -38.60 11.88 -14.61
N ASN A 20 -38.18 12.84 -13.78
CA ASN A 20 -38.06 12.86 -12.34
C ASN A 20 -39.42 12.69 -11.63
N ASN A 21 -39.42 12.06 -10.46
CA ASN A 21 -39.87 12.71 -9.21
C ASN A 21 -39.66 11.83 -7.96
N SER A 22 -39.31 12.52 -6.89
CA SER A 22 -38.98 12.13 -5.52
C SER A 22 -40.20 11.91 -4.63
N CYS A 23 -40.05 11.15 -3.54
CA CYS A 23 -40.47 11.53 -2.17
C CYS A 23 -40.16 10.42 -1.14
N SER A 24 -40.01 10.87 0.11
CA SER A 24 -39.45 10.24 1.32
C SER A 24 -40.49 9.75 2.33
N SER A 25 -40.14 8.80 3.21
CA SER A 25 -40.50 8.83 4.66
C SER A 25 -39.85 7.67 5.46
N ASN A 26 -39.62 7.95 6.75
CA ASN A 26 -38.98 7.11 7.80
C ASN A 26 -39.98 6.17 8.50
N LEU A 27 -39.50 5.05 9.09
CA LEU A 27 -39.72 4.67 10.51
C LEU A 27 -38.99 3.37 10.91
N ASN A 28 -38.61 3.29 12.19
CA ASN A 28 -37.91 2.21 12.93
C ASN A 28 -38.77 0.91 12.99
N GLU A 29 -38.34 -0.33 13.30
CA GLU A 29 -37.53 -0.81 14.43
C GLU A 29 -37.31 -2.36 14.34
N THR A 30 -36.08 -2.82 14.62
CA THR A 30 -35.61 -4.09 15.25
C THR A 30 -36.13 -5.53 14.92
N ASN A 31 -35.13 -6.35 14.57
CA ASN A 31 -34.82 -7.75 14.97
C ASN A 31 -35.65 -8.94 14.46
N ARG A 32 -35.20 -9.51 13.33
CA ARG A 32 -35.11 -10.97 13.11
C ARG A 32 -33.84 -11.31 12.33
N TRP A 33 -32.85 -11.89 13.03
CA TRP A 33 -31.61 -12.34 12.42
C TRP A 33 -31.79 -13.71 11.77
N PHE A 34 -31.24 -13.81 10.55
CA PHE A 34 -31.20 -14.91 9.59
C PHE A 34 -32.40 -15.06 8.65
N MET A 35 -32.10 -14.87 7.36
CA MET A 35 -32.90 -15.10 6.16
C MET A 35 -33.90 -14.00 5.75
N LYS A 36 -33.39 -12.80 5.44
CA LYS A 36 -33.84 -11.93 4.34
C LYS A 36 -32.76 -10.89 4.08
N SER A 37 -32.52 -10.52 2.82
CA SER A 37 -31.66 -9.36 2.57
C SER A 37 -32.40 -8.09 3.02
N ASP A 38 -31.75 -7.19 3.77
CA ASP A 38 -32.16 -5.80 4.03
C ASP A 38 -32.81 -5.15 2.78
N SER A 39 -32.25 -5.40 1.59
CA SER A 39 -32.85 -4.98 0.32
C SER A 39 -34.21 -5.63 0.00
N CYS A 40 -34.43 -6.89 0.37
CA CYS A 40 -35.72 -7.58 0.24
C CYS A 40 -36.75 -7.08 1.24
N LEU A 41 -36.32 -6.71 2.46
CA LEU A 41 -37.18 -6.09 3.47
C LEU A 41 -37.59 -4.67 3.06
N GLU A 42 -36.63 -3.87 2.57
CA GLU A 42 -36.91 -2.52 2.03
C GLU A 42 -37.87 -2.55 0.83
N LEU A 43 -37.77 -3.57 -0.04
CA LEU A 43 -38.70 -3.73 -1.16
C LEU A 43 -40.12 -4.08 -0.71
N GLU A 44 -40.25 -4.94 0.31
CA GLU A 44 -41.55 -5.31 0.90
C GLU A 44 -42.19 -4.11 1.60
N GLU A 45 -41.41 -3.34 2.37
CA GLU A 45 -41.89 -2.11 3.04
C GLU A 45 -42.31 -1.01 2.04
N LEU A 46 -41.63 -0.92 0.89
CA LEU A 46 -41.94 0.05 -0.16
C LEU A 46 -43.00 -0.45 -1.16
N GLY A 47 -43.50 -1.68 -1.02
CA GLY A 47 -44.47 -2.28 -1.94
C GLY A 47 -43.95 -2.43 -3.38
N LEU A 48 -42.64 -2.60 -3.55
CA LEU A 48 -41.97 -2.58 -4.85
C LEU A 48 -41.63 -4.00 -5.32
N GLY A 49 -42.21 -4.41 -6.46
CA GLY A 49 -41.79 -5.60 -7.21
C GLY A 49 -40.55 -5.36 -8.07
N LEU A 50 -39.92 -6.42 -8.60
CA LEU A 50 -38.83 -6.31 -9.58
C LEU A 50 -39.28 -5.63 -10.89
N GLY A 51 -40.57 -5.64 -11.19
CA GLY A 51 -41.21 -4.99 -12.33
C GLY A 51 -41.37 -5.91 -13.54
N GLY A 52 -42.61 -5.99 -14.03
CA GLY A 52 -42.96 -6.68 -15.27
C GLY A 52 -42.76 -8.20 -15.16
N GLU A 53 -42.21 -8.82 -16.20
CA GLU A 53 -41.94 -10.27 -16.22
C GLU A 53 -40.95 -10.74 -15.14
N PHE A 54 -40.18 -9.81 -14.55
CA PHE A 54 -39.23 -10.13 -13.48
C PHE A 54 -39.89 -10.27 -12.11
N ASP A 55 -41.14 -9.83 -11.93
CA ASP A 55 -41.88 -10.02 -10.66
C ASP A 55 -42.09 -11.50 -10.31
N ARG A 56 -41.97 -12.39 -11.30
CA ARG A 56 -42.05 -13.86 -11.11
C ARG A 56 -40.76 -14.47 -10.57
N ILE A 57 -39.66 -13.72 -10.52
CA ILE A 57 -38.36 -14.22 -10.08
C ILE A 57 -38.16 -13.83 -8.61
N PRO A 58 -37.96 -14.80 -7.72
CA PRO A 58 -37.54 -14.53 -6.34
C PRO A 58 -36.28 -13.63 -6.27
N VAL A 59 -36.27 -12.67 -5.33
CA VAL A 59 -35.19 -11.68 -5.18
C VAL A 59 -33.82 -12.33 -4.95
N ASP A 60 -33.78 -13.45 -4.23
CA ASP A 60 -32.58 -14.25 -4.01
C ASP A 60 -32.00 -14.82 -5.31
N LEU A 61 -32.85 -15.35 -6.20
CA LEU A 61 -32.42 -15.80 -7.54
C LEU A 61 -31.95 -14.62 -8.39
N PHE A 62 -32.61 -13.47 -8.28
CA PHE A 62 -32.17 -12.24 -8.96
C PHE A 62 -30.78 -11.80 -8.47
N ILE A 63 -30.50 -11.85 -7.17
CA ILE A 63 -29.17 -11.59 -6.61
C ILE A 63 -28.13 -12.60 -7.14
N GLN A 64 -28.46 -13.88 -7.28
CA GLN A 64 -27.54 -14.87 -7.88
C GLN A 64 -27.24 -14.54 -9.36
N ILE A 65 -28.23 -14.06 -10.11
CA ILE A 65 -28.01 -13.58 -11.48
C ILE A 65 -27.04 -12.38 -11.48
N LEU A 66 -27.23 -11.40 -10.59
CA LEU A 66 -26.32 -10.25 -10.46
C LEU A 66 -24.89 -10.69 -10.13
N LYS A 67 -24.74 -11.65 -9.21
CA LYS A 67 -23.44 -12.24 -8.86
C LYS A 67 -22.71 -12.82 -10.07
N LEU A 68 -23.44 -13.48 -10.98
CA LEU A 68 -22.90 -14.03 -12.22
C LEU A 68 -22.58 -12.97 -13.29
N LEU A 69 -23.37 -11.90 -13.36
CA LEU A 69 -23.12 -10.78 -14.28
C LEU A 69 -21.88 -9.95 -13.90
N GLY A 70 -21.53 -9.93 -12.62
CA GLY A 70 -20.41 -9.18 -12.09
C GLY A 70 -20.75 -7.71 -11.77
N PRO A 71 -19.82 -6.97 -11.14
CA PRO A 71 -20.08 -5.66 -10.57
C PRO A 71 -20.36 -4.58 -11.61
N LYS A 72 -19.68 -4.60 -12.75
CA LYS A 72 -19.86 -3.57 -13.80
C LYS A 72 -21.27 -3.60 -14.38
N GLU A 73 -21.76 -4.77 -14.74
CA GLU A 73 -23.11 -4.91 -15.30
C GLU A 73 -24.17 -4.76 -14.20
N SER A 74 -23.90 -5.26 -12.98
CA SER A 74 -24.78 -5.02 -11.83
C SER A 74 -24.94 -3.54 -11.53
N ALA A 75 -23.86 -2.74 -11.55
CA ALA A 75 -23.95 -1.29 -11.39
C ALA A 75 -24.84 -0.62 -12.45
N ARG A 76 -24.78 -1.06 -13.70
CA ARG A 76 -25.59 -0.50 -14.80
C ARG A 76 -27.07 -0.77 -14.62
N ILE A 77 -27.42 -1.94 -14.08
CA ILE A 77 -28.81 -2.35 -13.82
C ILE A 77 -29.51 -1.40 -12.82
N SER A 78 -28.76 -0.66 -12.00
CA SER A 78 -29.32 0.35 -11.08
C SER A 78 -30.11 1.48 -11.75
N ILE A 79 -29.98 1.70 -13.06
CA ILE A 79 -30.71 2.76 -13.78
C ILE A 79 -32.07 2.29 -14.34
N VAL A 80 -32.38 1.00 -14.26
CA VAL A 80 -33.56 0.42 -14.91
C VAL A 80 -34.85 0.79 -14.17
N CYS A 81 -34.91 0.56 -12.86
CA CYS A 81 -36.06 0.92 -12.03
C CYS A 81 -35.64 1.13 -10.56
N LYS A 82 -36.55 1.70 -9.75
CA LYS A 82 -36.29 1.95 -8.33
C LYS A 82 -35.97 0.66 -7.57
N SER A 83 -36.70 -0.42 -7.83
CA SER A 83 -36.55 -1.71 -7.15
C SER A 83 -35.18 -2.33 -7.40
N TRP A 84 -34.72 -2.31 -8.66
CA TRP A 84 -33.41 -2.86 -9.04
C TRP A 84 -32.27 -2.04 -8.45
N ARG A 85 -32.43 -0.72 -8.38
CA ARG A 85 -31.47 0.16 -7.72
C ARG A 85 -31.30 -0.16 -6.24
N ILE A 86 -32.39 -0.46 -5.53
CA ILE A 86 -32.35 -0.87 -4.12
C ILE A 86 -31.55 -2.16 -3.95
N ILE A 87 -31.87 -3.20 -4.74
CA ILE A 87 -31.16 -4.49 -4.69
C ILE A 87 -29.68 -4.34 -5.04
N VAL A 88 -29.37 -3.61 -6.10
CA VAL A 88 -27.98 -3.42 -6.54
C VAL A 88 -27.20 -2.60 -5.52
N SER A 89 -27.83 -1.72 -4.75
CA SER A 89 -27.13 -0.91 -3.73
C SER A 89 -26.77 -1.71 -2.47
N ASP A 90 -27.24 -2.97 -2.34
CA ASP A 90 -26.98 -3.83 -1.20
C ASP A 90 -25.48 -4.12 -1.03
N ASN A 91 -24.93 -3.71 0.11
CA ASN A 91 -23.52 -3.88 0.43
C ASN A 91 -23.06 -5.34 0.43
N ARG A 92 -23.93 -6.32 0.72
CA ARG A 92 -23.57 -7.75 0.68
C ARG A 92 -23.24 -8.23 -0.72
N LEU A 93 -23.94 -7.72 -1.73
CA LEU A 93 -23.66 -8.04 -3.13
C LEU A 93 -22.27 -7.52 -3.52
N TRP A 94 -21.92 -6.32 -3.09
CA TRP A 94 -20.61 -5.72 -3.38
C TRP A 94 -19.46 -6.35 -2.59
N ILE A 95 -19.69 -6.76 -1.33
CA ILE A 95 -18.72 -7.57 -0.58
C ILE A 95 -18.42 -8.87 -1.35
N TYR A 96 -19.45 -9.54 -1.87
CA TYR A 96 -19.26 -10.73 -2.72
C TYR A 96 -18.42 -10.41 -3.96
N PHE A 97 -18.66 -9.30 -4.65
CA PHE A 97 -17.85 -8.90 -5.80
C PHE A 97 -16.40 -8.64 -5.42
N LEU A 98 -16.16 -7.91 -4.33
CA LEU A 98 -14.81 -7.60 -3.85
C LEU A 98 -14.04 -8.84 -3.41
N GLN A 99 -14.72 -9.86 -2.86
CA GLN A 99 -14.11 -11.13 -2.47
C GLN A 99 -13.74 -11.98 -3.68
N ASN A 100 -14.61 -12.06 -4.69
CA ASN A 100 -14.50 -13.04 -5.77
C ASN A 100 -13.87 -12.51 -7.06
N GLN A 101 -13.77 -11.18 -7.26
CA GLN A 101 -13.14 -10.61 -8.46
C GLN A 101 -11.66 -10.30 -8.33
N ASN A 102 -11.05 -10.45 -7.15
CA ASN A 102 -9.66 -10.08 -6.97
C ASN A 102 -8.72 -11.08 -7.65
N GLN A 103 -8.48 -10.88 -8.95
CA GLN A 103 -7.30 -11.37 -9.67
C GLN A 103 -5.98 -10.93 -8.99
N LEU A 104 -6.04 -9.95 -8.07
CA LEU A 104 -4.91 -9.33 -7.37
C LEU A 104 -4.72 -9.80 -5.92
N GLN A 105 -5.40 -10.86 -5.45
CA GLN A 105 -5.22 -11.43 -4.09
C GLN A 105 -5.36 -10.43 -2.92
N GLN A 106 -5.94 -9.25 -3.11
CA GLN A 106 -6.11 -8.30 -2.00
C GLN A 106 -7.33 -8.67 -1.14
N PRO A 107 -7.20 -8.73 0.19
CA PRO A 107 -8.33 -8.93 1.08
C PRO A 107 -9.32 -7.74 1.01
N TRP A 108 -10.62 -7.99 0.98
CA TRP A 108 -11.65 -6.93 0.88
C TRP A 108 -11.64 -5.97 2.08
N ASP A 109 -11.18 -6.44 3.24
CA ASP A 109 -11.03 -5.64 4.45
C ASP A 109 -9.91 -4.59 4.33
N SER A 110 -8.94 -4.77 3.42
CA SER A 110 -7.98 -3.71 3.08
C SER A 110 -8.65 -2.51 2.42
N ILE A 111 -9.68 -2.74 1.59
CA ILE A 111 -10.48 -1.68 0.99
C ILE A 111 -11.25 -0.95 2.09
N VAL A 112 -11.92 -1.70 2.96
CA VAL A 112 -12.65 -1.11 4.10
C VAL A 112 -11.72 -0.30 4.99
N PHE A 113 -10.53 -0.81 5.28
CA PHE A 113 -9.53 -0.10 6.06
C PHE A 113 -9.13 1.23 5.39
N ALA A 114 -8.79 1.19 4.10
CA ALA A 114 -8.43 2.39 3.34
C ALA A 114 -9.56 3.43 3.33
N GLU A 115 -10.79 2.99 3.08
CA GLU A 115 -11.96 3.87 3.02
C GLU A 115 -12.41 4.40 4.38
N LYS A 116 -12.12 3.71 5.49
CA LYS A 116 -12.47 4.19 6.83
C LYS A 116 -11.38 5.03 7.49
N HIS A 117 -10.12 4.70 7.22
CA HIS A 117 -9.00 5.21 8.01
C HIS A 117 -7.99 6.03 7.23
N LEU A 118 -7.96 5.90 5.89
CA LEU A 118 -6.99 6.59 5.04
C LEU A 118 -7.63 7.72 4.22
N ARG A 119 -8.85 8.14 4.56
CA ARG A 119 -9.52 9.28 3.93
C ARG A 119 -9.03 10.60 4.52
N SER A 120 -8.63 11.50 3.63
CA SER A 120 -8.32 12.93 3.78
C SER A 120 -7.54 13.40 5.03
N GLY A 121 -6.32 13.88 4.78
CA GLY A 121 -5.67 14.94 5.56
C GLY A 121 -5.05 14.53 6.89
N TYR A 122 -4.04 15.28 7.33
CA TYR A 122 -3.54 15.22 8.69
C TYR A 122 -4.15 16.38 9.51
N PRO A 123 -4.62 16.15 10.75
CA PRO A 123 -4.77 14.83 11.35
C PRO A 123 -5.82 14.02 10.58
N LEU A 124 -5.62 12.70 10.50
CA LEU A 124 -6.64 11.79 9.96
C LEU A 124 -7.87 11.99 10.86
N PHE A 125 -8.84 12.74 10.37
CA PHE A 125 -10.00 13.13 11.17
C PHE A 125 -10.76 11.84 11.50
N GLN A 126 -10.67 11.43 12.76
CA GLN A 126 -11.72 10.60 13.33
C GLN A 126 -12.80 11.60 13.69
N SER A 127 -13.90 11.62 12.92
CA SER A 127 -15.07 12.36 13.33
C SER A 127 -15.38 11.97 14.78
N ILE A 128 -15.26 12.93 15.70
CA ILE A 128 -15.69 12.78 17.09
C ILE A 128 -17.23 12.72 17.16
N TYR A 129 -17.94 12.81 16.03
CA TYR A 129 -19.38 12.61 15.95
C TYR A 129 -19.74 11.67 14.79
N ASN A 130 -20.11 10.44 15.15
CA ASN A 130 -21.12 9.51 14.61
C ASN A 130 -21.92 9.78 13.30
N GLN A 131 -21.43 10.55 12.34
CA GLN A 131 -21.97 10.60 10.99
C GLN A 131 -20.87 10.21 10.02
N SER A 132 -20.51 8.93 10.06
CA SER A 132 -19.86 8.32 8.90
C SER A 132 -20.82 8.50 7.73
N ILE A 133 -20.45 9.30 6.73
CA ILE A 133 -21.03 9.14 5.40
C ILE A 133 -20.65 7.72 4.98
N GLN A 134 -21.55 6.77 5.26
CA GLN A 134 -21.38 5.37 4.92
C GLN A 134 -21.59 5.28 3.41
N LEU A 135 -20.55 5.61 2.65
CA LEU A 135 -20.56 5.43 1.21
C LEU A 135 -20.84 3.94 0.94
N SER A 136 -21.85 3.67 0.12
CA SER A 136 -22.15 2.30 -0.30
C SER A 136 -20.94 1.69 -1.01
N PHE A 137 -20.75 0.38 -0.88
CA PHE A 137 -19.64 -0.30 -1.57
C PHE A 137 -19.76 -0.21 -3.08
N MET A 138 -20.99 -0.07 -3.61
CA MET A 138 -21.23 0.29 -5.00
C MET A 138 -20.53 1.60 -5.39
N HIS A 139 -20.71 2.64 -4.58
CA HIS A 139 -20.12 3.94 -4.84
C HIS A 139 -18.60 3.90 -4.76
N ILE A 140 -18.06 3.23 -3.73
CA ILE A 140 -16.61 3.01 -3.57
C ILE A 140 -16.05 2.29 -4.79
N TYR A 141 -16.68 1.20 -5.23
CA TYR A 141 -16.28 0.47 -6.43
C TYR A 141 -16.31 1.38 -7.67
N GLY A 142 -17.40 2.14 -7.86
CA GLY A 142 -17.57 3.06 -8.97
C GLY A 142 -16.45 4.11 -9.06
N GLN A 143 -16.09 4.72 -7.93
CA GLN A 143 -14.97 5.67 -7.85
C GLN A 143 -13.64 4.99 -8.19
N ARG A 144 -13.35 3.82 -7.59
CA ARG A 144 -12.10 3.08 -7.84
C ARG A 144 -11.97 2.61 -9.29
N ALA A 145 -13.07 2.24 -9.93
CA ALA A 145 -13.08 1.82 -11.33
C ALA A 145 -12.74 2.97 -12.31
N GLN A 146 -12.97 4.22 -11.91
CA GLN A 146 -12.66 5.42 -12.70
C GLN A 146 -11.25 5.96 -12.44
N LEU A 147 -10.64 5.62 -11.30
CA LEU A 147 -9.32 6.12 -10.93
C LEU A 147 -8.21 5.52 -11.81
N ASN A 148 -7.42 6.42 -12.40
CA ASN A 148 -6.18 6.06 -13.04
C ASN A 148 -5.14 5.65 -12.00
N GLY A 149 -4.21 4.79 -12.41
CA GLY A 149 -3.11 4.39 -11.53
C GLY A 149 -2.19 5.58 -11.26
N SER A 150 -1.57 5.59 -10.09
CA SER A 150 -0.53 6.55 -9.74
C SER A 150 0.83 5.86 -9.79
N VAL A 151 1.86 6.65 -10.09
CA VAL A 151 3.24 6.22 -9.91
C VAL A 151 3.54 6.23 -8.41
N ILE A 152 4.16 5.18 -7.90
CA ILE A 152 4.65 5.11 -6.53
C ILE A 152 6.18 5.05 -6.59
N ILE A 153 6.85 5.90 -5.81
CA ILE A 153 8.30 5.89 -5.64
C ILE A 153 8.62 5.83 -4.15
N ASP A 154 9.47 4.88 -3.77
CA ASP A 154 10.07 4.76 -2.44
C ASP A 154 11.59 4.84 -2.54
N GLY A 155 12.11 6.06 -2.37
CA GLY A 155 13.53 6.38 -2.45
C GLY A 155 14.24 6.14 -1.12
N GLY A 156 14.74 4.91 -0.90
CA GLY A 156 15.60 4.59 0.24
C GLY A 156 17.08 4.83 -0.07
N SER A 157 17.94 4.96 0.95
CA SER A 157 19.38 5.26 0.74
C SER A 157 20.17 4.14 0.04
N GLY A 158 19.75 2.89 0.16
CA GLY A 158 20.33 1.77 -0.60
C GLY A 158 19.62 1.51 -1.92
N TYR A 159 18.29 1.46 -1.86
CA TYR A 159 17.43 1.11 -2.99
C TYR A 159 16.23 2.02 -3.13
N CYS A 160 15.99 2.42 -4.37
CA CYS A 160 14.75 2.98 -4.82
C CYS A 160 13.85 1.85 -5.31
N LYS A 161 12.59 1.85 -4.90
CA LYS A 161 11.56 0.96 -5.43
C LYS A 161 10.51 1.82 -6.10
N PHE A 162 10.04 1.40 -7.27
CA PHE A 162 9.06 2.16 -8.04
C PHE A 162 8.07 1.23 -8.72
N GLY A 163 6.87 1.74 -8.96
CA GLY A 163 5.82 0.96 -9.61
C GLY A 163 4.49 1.65 -9.66
N TRP A 164 3.45 0.86 -9.91
CA TRP A 164 2.08 1.35 -10.05
C TRP A 164 1.25 1.02 -8.82
N SER A 165 0.39 1.95 -8.41
CA SER A 165 -0.57 1.72 -7.32
C SER A 165 -1.60 0.62 -7.58
N LYS A 166 -1.71 0.16 -8.83
CA LYS A 166 -2.58 -0.95 -9.23
C LYS A 166 -1.98 -2.33 -8.92
N TYR A 167 -0.70 -2.41 -8.59
CA TYR A 167 0.01 -3.66 -8.33
C TYR A 167 0.30 -3.83 -6.85
N ALA A 168 0.34 -5.09 -6.39
CA ALA A 168 0.62 -5.45 -5.00
C ALA A 168 2.12 -5.28 -4.64
N SER A 169 3.00 -5.19 -5.63
CA SER A 169 4.44 -5.06 -5.45
C SER A 169 5.02 -4.00 -6.40
N PRO A 170 6.22 -3.48 -6.09
CA PRO A 170 6.93 -2.59 -7.02
C PRO A 170 7.13 -3.23 -8.39
N SER A 171 7.09 -2.41 -9.44
CA SER A 171 7.39 -2.83 -10.81
C SER A 171 8.90 -2.95 -11.04
N GLY A 172 9.70 -2.26 -10.25
CA GLY A 172 11.15 -2.36 -10.29
C GLY A 172 11.81 -1.87 -9.00
N ARG A 173 13.08 -2.24 -8.85
CA ARG A 173 14.00 -1.64 -7.88
C ARG A 173 15.26 -1.20 -8.59
N SER A 174 15.92 -0.18 -8.04
CA SER A 174 17.23 0.25 -8.51
C SER A 174 18.10 0.72 -7.36
N ALA A 175 19.42 0.58 -7.51
CA ALA A 175 20.37 0.99 -6.50
C ALA A 175 20.44 2.53 -6.44
N THR A 176 20.07 3.10 -5.30
CA THR A 176 19.94 4.56 -5.14
C THR A 176 21.28 5.28 -5.25
N PHE A 177 22.34 4.69 -4.68
CA PHE A 177 23.68 5.29 -4.66
C PHE A 177 24.32 5.43 -6.05
N LEU A 178 23.87 4.62 -7.03
CA LEU A 178 24.32 4.75 -8.43
C LEU A 178 23.59 5.89 -9.16
N GLU A 179 22.52 6.42 -8.59
CA GLU A 179 21.52 7.24 -9.31
C GLU A 179 21.31 8.62 -8.73
N PHE A 180 21.68 8.85 -7.48
CA PHE A 180 21.50 10.14 -6.82
C PHE A 180 22.56 11.19 -7.20
N GLY A 181 23.47 10.85 -8.11
CA GLY A 181 24.56 11.73 -8.56
C GLY A 181 25.58 12.02 -7.45
N ASN A 182 26.54 12.88 -7.77
CA ASN A 182 27.54 13.35 -6.81
C ASN A 182 26.83 14.13 -5.67
N ILE A 183 27.10 13.79 -4.40
CA ILE A 183 26.48 14.41 -3.22
C ILE A 183 26.74 15.92 -3.14
N GLU A 184 27.82 16.38 -3.77
CA GLU A 184 28.20 17.80 -3.91
C GLU A 184 27.24 18.59 -4.82
N SER A 185 26.43 17.90 -5.63
CA SER A 185 25.45 18.56 -6.49
C SER A 185 24.29 19.14 -5.67
N PRO A 186 23.75 20.31 -6.07
CA PRO A 186 22.58 20.91 -5.44
C PRO A 186 21.41 19.93 -5.32
N MET A 187 20.67 20.00 -4.21
CA MET A 187 19.55 19.08 -3.91
C MET A 187 18.51 19.04 -5.03
N TYR A 188 18.16 20.20 -5.59
CA TYR A 188 17.21 20.30 -6.70
C TYR A 188 17.65 19.47 -7.91
N SER A 189 18.90 19.65 -8.37
CA SER A 189 19.44 18.93 -9.53
C SER A 189 19.49 17.43 -9.29
N ARG A 190 19.88 16.99 -8.09
CA ARG A 190 19.90 15.57 -7.72
C ARG A 190 18.51 14.96 -7.72
N LEU A 191 17.53 15.63 -7.11
CA LEU A 191 16.15 15.15 -7.10
C LEU A 191 15.55 15.13 -8.51
N ARG A 192 15.81 16.15 -9.33
CA ARG A 192 15.35 16.19 -10.73
C ARG A 192 15.93 15.04 -11.55
N HIS A 193 17.23 14.79 -11.42
CA HIS A 193 17.89 13.67 -12.08
C HIS A 193 17.33 12.32 -11.60
N PHE A 194 17.15 12.16 -10.28
CA PHE A 194 16.55 10.97 -9.70
C PHE A 194 15.16 10.69 -10.26
N PHE A 195 14.23 11.66 -10.18
CA PHE A 195 12.87 11.45 -10.69
C PHE A 195 12.85 11.22 -12.20
N ALA A 196 13.62 11.98 -12.99
CA ALA A 196 13.70 11.79 -14.43
C ALA A 196 14.17 10.37 -14.78
N THR A 197 15.17 9.85 -14.06
CA THR A 197 15.67 8.48 -14.23
C THR A 197 14.59 7.45 -13.95
N ILE A 198 13.84 7.59 -12.85
CA ILE A 198 12.75 6.65 -12.53
C ILE A 198 11.63 6.70 -13.57
N TYR A 199 11.20 7.90 -14.00
CA TYR A 199 10.18 8.04 -15.05
C TYR A 199 10.63 7.42 -16.38
N ASN A 200 11.90 7.60 -16.76
CA ASN A 200 12.48 6.98 -17.94
C ASN A 200 12.46 5.45 -17.85
N ARG A 201 12.85 4.87 -16.70
CA ARG A 201 12.79 3.42 -16.49
C ARG A 201 11.38 2.86 -16.51
N MET A 202 10.43 3.60 -15.97
CA MET A 202 9.01 3.24 -16.07
C MET A 202 8.44 3.44 -17.46
N GLN A 203 9.17 4.10 -18.38
CA GLN A 203 8.73 4.47 -19.72
C GLN A 203 7.44 5.31 -19.70
N VAL A 204 7.35 6.25 -18.76
CA VAL A 204 6.16 7.07 -18.51
C VAL A 204 6.52 8.55 -18.49
N LYS A 205 5.69 9.37 -19.13
CA LYS A 205 5.80 10.84 -19.04
C LYS A 205 5.31 11.32 -17.67
N PRO A 206 6.08 12.15 -16.95
CA PRO A 206 5.68 12.67 -15.63
C PRO A 206 4.32 13.39 -15.64
N SER A 207 4.01 14.08 -16.74
CA SER A 207 2.77 14.85 -16.88
C SER A 207 1.47 14.06 -16.98
N LYS A 208 1.56 12.73 -17.13
CA LYS A 208 0.37 11.90 -17.37
C LYS A 208 -0.25 11.34 -16.09
N TYR A 209 0.52 11.19 -15.01
CA TYR A 209 0.06 10.48 -13.82
C TYR A 209 0.51 11.15 -12.52
N PRO A 210 -0.35 11.16 -11.50
CA PRO A 210 0.05 11.63 -10.17
C PRO A 210 1.08 10.69 -9.55
N ILE A 211 1.84 11.21 -8.60
CA ILE A 211 2.88 10.48 -7.86
C ILE A 211 2.55 10.38 -6.38
N VAL A 212 2.79 9.20 -5.80
CA VAL A 212 2.88 8.97 -4.36
C VAL A 212 4.34 8.70 -4.01
N LEU A 213 4.90 9.52 -3.14
CA LEU A 213 6.29 9.46 -2.71
C LEU A 213 6.37 9.01 -1.24
N SER A 214 7.16 7.99 -0.98
CA SER A 214 7.64 7.66 0.36
C SER A 214 8.85 8.54 0.67
N VAL A 215 8.73 9.35 1.72
CA VAL A 215 9.77 10.25 2.22
C VAL A 215 10.41 9.61 3.46
N PRO A 216 11.74 9.49 3.52
CA PRO A 216 12.42 8.94 4.68
C PRO A 216 12.25 9.85 5.90
N ILE A 217 12.38 9.28 7.09
CA ILE A 217 12.47 10.05 8.32
C ILE A 217 13.89 10.59 8.43
N CYS A 218 14.06 11.85 8.04
CA CYS A 218 15.27 12.62 8.20
C CYS A 218 15.03 13.80 9.16
N HIS A 219 16.12 14.37 9.68
CA HIS A 219 16.10 15.50 10.62
C HIS A 219 15.08 15.26 11.75
N TYR A 220 15.30 14.16 12.47
CA TYR A 220 14.32 13.55 13.36
C TYR A 220 14.09 14.35 14.64
N ASP A 221 15.09 15.11 15.07
CA ASP A 221 15.02 16.03 16.20
C ASP A 221 13.89 17.06 16.05
N ASP A 222 13.41 17.56 17.19
CA ASP A 222 12.38 18.59 17.24
C ASP A 222 12.93 20.02 17.31
N THR A 223 14.18 20.21 16.88
CA THR A 223 14.79 21.54 16.78
C THR A 223 14.22 22.34 15.60
N GLU A 224 14.23 23.67 15.69
CA GLU A 224 13.78 24.53 14.59
C GLU A 224 14.62 24.34 13.32
N SER A 225 15.92 24.06 13.46
CA SER A 225 16.78 23.71 12.32
C SER A 225 16.33 22.42 11.63
N ALA A 226 16.03 21.37 12.41
CA ALA A 226 15.53 20.11 11.86
C ALA A 226 14.16 20.27 11.19
N LYS A 227 13.26 21.09 11.76
CA LYS A 227 11.98 21.44 11.14
C LYS A 227 12.17 22.20 9.83
N ALA A 228 13.08 23.17 9.79
CA ALA A 228 13.41 23.94 8.59
C ALA A 228 13.97 23.04 7.48
N ALA A 229 14.91 22.14 7.80
CA ALA A 229 15.48 21.20 6.82
C ALA A 229 14.42 20.25 6.24
N ARG A 230 13.47 19.76 7.05
CA ARG A 230 12.32 18.97 6.57
C ARG A 230 11.42 19.77 5.62
N ARG A 231 11.16 21.05 5.92
CA ARG A 231 10.37 21.94 5.05
C ARG A 231 11.10 22.16 3.73
N GLN A 232 12.38 22.49 3.77
CA GLN A 232 13.22 22.70 2.58
C GLN A 232 13.25 21.47 1.67
N LEU A 233 13.44 20.27 2.25
CA LEU A 233 13.40 19.02 1.47
C LEU A 233 12.04 18.83 0.78
N LYS A 234 10.94 19.04 1.52
CA LYS A 234 9.58 18.90 1.00
C LYS A 234 9.29 19.90 -0.12
N GLU A 235 9.65 21.17 0.09
CA GLU A 235 9.51 22.24 -0.90
C GLU A 235 10.30 21.94 -2.17
N THR A 236 11.57 21.51 -2.02
CA THR A 236 12.42 21.17 -3.16
C THR A 236 11.84 19.99 -3.94
N ILE A 237 11.35 18.93 -3.26
CA ILE A 237 10.66 17.80 -3.90
C ILE A 237 9.46 18.29 -4.73
N TYR A 238 8.63 19.15 -4.15
CA TYR A 238 7.46 19.69 -4.85
C TYR A 238 7.84 20.55 -6.04
N SER A 239 8.77 21.50 -5.88
CA SER A 239 9.23 22.34 -6.98
C SER A 239 9.75 21.48 -8.13
N VAL A 240 10.61 20.49 -7.86
CA VAL A 240 11.14 19.59 -8.90
C VAL A 240 10.02 18.85 -9.63
N LEU A 241 9.08 18.24 -8.91
CA LEU A 241 8.03 17.42 -9.52
C LEU A 241 7.03 18.28 -10.31
N PHE A 242 6.66 19.46 -9.81
CA PHE A 242 5.80 20.38 -10.55
C PHE A 242 6.50 21.01 -11.75
N ASP A 243 7.80 21.32 -11.67
CA ASP A 243 8.60 21.75 -12.83
C ASP A 243 8.73 20.64 -13.89
N MET A 244 8.57 19.38 -13.49
CA MET A 244 8.46 18.23 -14.40
C MET A 244 7.03 18.03 -14.93
N ASN A 245 6.10 18.93 -14.61
CA ASN A 245 4.68 18.91 -14.96
C ASN A 245 3.88 17.76 -14.34
N VAL A 246 4.31 17.19 -13.22
CA VAL A 246 3.54 16.13 -12.53
C VAL A 246 2.20 16.70 -12.04
N PRO A 247 1.05 16.07 -12.36
CA PRO A 247 -0.27 16.67 -12.11
C PRO A 247 -0.65 16.79 -10.63
N ALA A 248 -0.16 15.86 -9.79
CA ALA A 248 -0.36 15.92 -8.34
C ALA A 248 0.69 15.09 -7.61
N VAL A 249 1.07 15.54 -6.40
CA VAL A 249 2.08 14.90 -5.56
C VAL A 249 1.49 14.60 -4.18
N CYS A 250 1.57 13.34 -3.75
CA CYS A 250 1.28 12.93 -2.39
C CYS A 250 2.57 12.42 -1.74
N ALA A 251 3.11 13.14 -0.75
CA ALA A 251 4.33 12.76 -0.05
C ALA A 251 4.00 12.31 1.38
N LEU A 252 4.35 11.07 1.70
CA LEU A 252 4.04 10.42 2.98
C LEU A 252 5.30 9.84 3.61
N ASN A 253 5.35 9.84 4.94
CA ASN A 253 6.41 9.21 5.71
C ASN A 253 6.45 7.68 5.45
N GLN A 254 7.63 7.14 5.17
CA GLN A 254 7.87 5.71 5.00
C GLN A 254 7.35 4.82 6.15
N ALA A 255 7.54 5.24 7.41
CA ALA A 255 7.04 4.50 8.57
C ALA A 255 5.50 4.51 8.65
N THR A 256 4.87 5.65 8.31
CA THR A 256 3.41 5.72 8.24
C THR A 256 2.86 4.79 7.16
N LEU A 257 3.50 4.74 5.99
CA LEU A 257 3.15 3.81 4.92
C LEU A 257 3.31 2.34 5.36
N ALA A 258 4.35 2.01 6.14
CA ALA A 258 4.56 0.68 6.68
C ALA A 258 3.42 0.24 7.63
N LEU A 259 2.93 1.14 8.51
CA LEU A 259 1.75 0.85 9.34
C LEU A 259 0.49 0.66 8.51
N PHE A 260 0.29 1.49 7.48
CA PHE A 260 -0.87 1.36 6.60
C PHE A 260 -0.86 0.03 5.84
N ALA A 261 0.31 -0.44 5.39
CA ALA A 261 0.46 -1.76 4.81
C ALA A 261 0.10 -2.88 5.80
N ALA A 262 0.34 -2.67 7.10
CA ALA A 262 -0.08 -3.57 8.18
C ALA A 262 -1.54 -3.40 8.63
N ARG A 263 -2.33 -2.54 7.96
CA ARG A 263 -3.72 -2.17 8.32
C ARG A 263 -3.84 -1.60 9.74
N ARG A 264 -2.86 -0.80 10.15
CA ARG A 264 -2.84 -0.08 11.43
C ARG A 264 -2.65 1.41 11.20
N VAL A 265 -3.19 2.24 12.10
CA VAL A 265 -2.97 3.70 12.10
C VAL A 265 -2.13 4.18 13.28
N SER A 266 -1.88 3.30 14.25
CA SER A 266 -1.08 3.56 15.43
C SER A 266 -0.17 2.37 15.71
N GLY A 267 1.02 2.63 16.23
CA GLY A 267 2.02 1.62 16.56
C GLY A 267 3.43 2.21 16.58
N ILE A 268 4.41 1.39 16.89
CA ILE A 268 5.83 1.74 16.79
C ILE A 268 6.39 1.00 15.57
N VAL A 269 7.01 1.74 14.66
CA VAL A 269 7.67 1.16 13.48
C VAL A 269 9.16 1.11 13.74
N VAL A 270 9.72 -0.10 13.65
CA VAL A 270 11.17 -0.32 13.63
C VAL A 270 11.57 -0.60 12.18
N ASN A 271 12.23 0.35 11.54
CA ASN A 271 12.66 0.26 10.14
C ASN A 271 14.17 0.11 10.07
N ILE A 272 14.66 -1.10 9.81
CA ILE A 272 16.09 -1.38 9.63
C ILE A 272 16.44 -1.20 8.15
N GLY A 273 16.94 -0.02 7.82
CA GLY A 273 17.29 0.38 6.46
C GLY A 273 18.72 0.04 6.07
N PHE A 274 19.17 0.63 4.96
CA PHE A 274 20.52 0.39 4.44
C PHE A 274 21.61 1.05 5.30
N HIS A 275 21.43 2.31 5.70
CA HIS A 275 22.39 3.05 6.53
C HIS A 275 21.97 3.19 8.00
N VAL A 276 20.66 3.23 8.26
CA VAL A 276 20.12 3.59 9.57
C VAL A 276 18.98 2.66 9.96
N THR A 277 18.80 2.51 11.26
CA THR A 277 17.60 1.92 11.87
C THR A 277 16.80 3.04 12.50
N SER A 278 15.53 3.19 12.15
CA SER A 278 14.65 4.17 12.78
C SER A 278 13.55 3.51 13.61
N ILE A 279 13.29 4.05 14.79
CA ILE A 279 12.21 3.66 15.69
C ILE A 279 11.25 4.84 15.77
N VAL A 280 10.01 4.60 15.34
CA VAL A 280 9.08 5.68 15.01
C VAL A 280 7.74 5.41 15.66
N PRO A 281 7.45 6.01 16.83
CA PRO A 281 6.13 5.96 17.42
C PRO A 281 5.15 6.79 16.57
N ILE A 282 4.03 6.17 16.22
CA ILE A 282 2.96 6.79 15.44
C ILE A 282 1.65 6.56 16.19
N LEU A 283 0.90 7.64 16.41
CA LEU A 283 -0.42 7.60 17.02
C LEU A 283 -1.44 8.22 16.07
N ARG A 284 -2.41 7.43 15.60
CA ARG A 284 -3.49 7.85 14.69
C ARG A 284 -2.96 8.60 13.46
N GLY A 285 -1.88 8.08 12.86
CA GLY A 285 -1.19 8.66 11.71
C GLY A 285 -0.23 9.81 12.03
N LYS A 286 -0.19 10.34 13.27
CA LYS A 286 0.78 11.34 13.71
C LYS A 286 2.09 10.68 14.11
N VAL A 287 3.20 11.13 13.54
CA VAL A 287 4.53 10.80 14.06
C VAL A 287 4.75 11.55 15.39
N MET A 288 5.01 10.81 16.46
CA MET A 288 5.14 11.34 17.81
C MET A 288 6.59 11.76 18.09
N ARG A 289 7.06 12.82 17.43
CA ARG A 289 8.45 13.30 17.53
C ARG A 289 8.85 13.68 18.95
N GLU A 290 7.94 14.35 19.67
CA GLU A 290 8.13 14.75 21.07
C GLU A 290 8.25 13.55 22.04
N VAL A 291 7.66 12.40 21.69
CA VAL A 291 7.69 11.19 22.52
C VAL A 291 8.98 10.39 22.32
N GLY A 292 9.67 10.57 21.19
CA GLY A 292 10.94 9.92 20.90
C GLY A 292 10.92 9.22 19.55
N VAL A 293 11.39 9.91 18.51
CA VAL A 293 11.82 9.27 17.27
C VAL A 293 13.32 9.03 17.40
N GLU A 294 13.71 7.76 17.41
CA GLU A 294 15.11 7.38 17.52
C GLU A 294 15.65 6.93 16.16
N VAL A 295 16.87 7.35 15.85
CA VAL A 295 17.57 6.90 14.64
C VAL A 295 18.99 6.50 15.01
N LEU A 296 19.28 5.23 14.78
CA LEU A 296 20.58 4.63 15.04
C LEU A 296 21.35 4.53 13.73
N GLY A 297 22.64 4.85 13.76
CA GLY A 297 23.59 4.67 12.64
C GLY A 297 23.92 3.20 12.33
N GLN A 298 23.00 2.29 12.63
CA GLN A 298 23.12 0.86 12.45
C GLN A 298 22.15 0.41 11.35
N GLY A 299 22.67 -0.07 10.23
CA GLY A 299 21.87 -0.56 9.10
C GLY A 299 22.57 -1.68 8.35
N ALA A 300 22.01 -2.07 7.20
CA ALA A 300 22.56 -3.17 6.40
C ALA A 300 24.02 -2.97 5.95
N VAL A 301 24.49 -1.73 5.79
CA VAL A 301 25.90 -1.44 5.48
C VAL A 301 26.82 -1.88 6.63
N LYS A 302 26.46 -1.58 7.88
CA LYS A 302 27.21 -2.02 9.07
C LYS A 302 27.22 -3.54 9.20
N LEU A 303 26.08 -4.19 8.97
CA LEU A 303 26.00 -5.66 8.94
C LEU A 303 26.91 -6.26 7.86
N THR A 304 26.91 -5.68 6.66
CA THR A 304 27.76 -6.15 5.55
C THR A 304 29.24 -5.93 5.86
N GLY A 305 29.60 -4.79 6.47
CA GLY A 305 30.96 -4.50 6.91
C GLY A 305 31.46 -5.45 7.99
N TYR A 306 30.61 -5.78 8.95
CA TYR A 306 30.97 -6.72 10.01
C TYR A 306 31.13 -8.16 9.48
N LEU A 307 30.24 -8.63 8.61
CA LEU A 307 30.41 -9.93 7.96
C LEU A 307 31.73 -9.99 7.17
N ARG A 308 32.08 -8.90 6.47
CA ARG A 308 33.37 -8.80 5.76
C ARG A 308 34.54 -9.00 6.72
N GLU A 309 34.53 -8.36 7.89
CA GLU A 309 35.59 -8.48 8.89
C GLU A 309 35.71 -9.91 9.42
N LEU A 310 34.58 -10.56 9.74
CA LEU A 310 34.57 -11.97 10.16
C LEU A 310 35.13 -12.91 9.08
N MET A 311 34.74 -12.69 7.82
CA MET A 311 35.27 -13.46 6.68
C MET A 311 36.78 -13.26 6.50
N GLN A 312 37.27 -12.02 6.67
CA GLN A 312 38.70 -11.70 6.60
C GLN A 312 39.49 -12.36 7.73
N GLN A 313 38.96 -12.41 8.94
CA GLN A 313 39.58 -13.12 10.07
C GLN A 313 39.74 -14.62 9.81
N LYS A 314 38.86 -15.22 8.99
CA LYS A 314 38.97 -16.59 8.52
C LYS A 314 39.78 -16.76 7.22
N ASN A 315 40.49 -15.72 6.77
CA ASN A 315 41.27 -15.72 5.53
C ASN A 315 40.47 -16.11 4.28
N MET A 316 39.16 -15.79 4.25
CA MET A 316 38.33 -16.05 3.08
C MET A 316 38.58 -14.98 2.01
N ASN A 317 38.90 -15.41 0.79
CA ASN A 317 39.08 -14.50 -0.34
C ASN A 317 37.74 -14.23 -1.03
N PHE A 318 37.40 -12.95 -1.25
CA PHE A 318 36.20 -12.52 -1.97
C PHE A 318 36.53 -11.28 -2.82
N GLY A 319 35.92 -11.17 -3.99
CA GLY A 319 36.26 -10.16 -4.98
C GLY A 319 35.70 -8.77 -4.68
N SER A 320 34.56 -8.68 -3.98
CA SER A 320 33.89 -7.39 -3.76
C SER A 320 32.94 -7.38 -2.57
N LEU A 321 32.54 -6.17 -2.13
CA LEU A 321 31.46 -5.99 -1.15
C LEU A 321 30.10 -6.49 -1.65
N TYR A 322 29.89 -6.59 -2.96
CA TYR A 322 28.68 -7.18 -3.53
C TYR A 322 28.57 -8.67 -3.15
N THR A 323 29.68 -9.38 -3.13
CA THR A 323 29.75 -10.79 -2.73
C THR A 323 29.43 -10.97 -1.25
N VAL A 324 30.08 -10.20 -0.37
CA VAL A 324 29.79 -10.23 1.07
C VAL A 324 28.32 -9.95 1.33
N ARG A 325 27.76 -8.96 0.63
CA ARG A 325 26.34 -8.64 0.75
C ARG A 325 25.43 -9.78 0.26
N THR A 326 25.77 -10.40 -0.86
CA THR A 326 25.03 -11.55 -1.40
C THR A 326 25.03 -12.69 -0.39
N LEU A 327 26.18 -12.98 0.24
CA LEU A 327 26.28 -13.97 1.30
C LEU A 327 25.45 -13.58 2.52
N LYS A 328 25.48 -12.31 2.95
CA LYS A 328 24.61 -11.81 4.01
C LYS A 328 23.13 -12.04 3.72
N GLU A 329 22.68 -11.74 2.50
CA GLU A 329 21.26 -11.88 2.12
C GLU A 329 20.79 -13.34 1.98
N ASN A 330 21.71 -14.28 1.73
CA ASN A 330 21.36 -15.70 1.51
C ASN A 330 21.70 -16.62 2.69
N LEU A 331 22.72 -16.32 3.49
CA LEU A 331 23.23 -17.20 4.54
C LEU A 331 23.01 -16.67 5.95
N CYS A 332 23.02 -15.34 6.17
CA CYS A 332 22.89 -14.78 7.52
C CYS A 332 21.45 -14.83 8.04
N TYR A 333 21.31 -14.87 9.36
CA TYR A 333 20.04 -14.86 10.07
C TYR A 333 20.23 -14.24 11.47
N VAL A 334 19.15 -14.07 12.22
CA VAL A 334 19.19 -13.66 13.63
C VAL A 334 18.86 -14.88 14.47
N ALA A 335 19.75 -15.25 15.39
CA ALA A 335 19.48 -16.34 16.34
C ALA A 335 18.44 -15.89 17.37
N THR A 336 17.53 -16.79 17.76
CA THR A 336 16.58 -16.49 18.84
C THR A 336 17.27 -16.50 20.21
N ASP A 337 18.22 -17.40 20.40
CA ASP A 337 19.10 -17.48 21.57
C ASP A 337 20.54 -17.62 21.05
N TYR A 338 21.32 -16.55 21.22
CA TYR A 338 22.68 -16.46 20.70
C TYR A 338 23.62 -17.51 21.33
N GLU A 339 23.52 -17.73 22.65
CA GLU A 339 24.41 -18.63 23.39
C GLU A 339 24.12 -20.10 23.05
N ALA A 340 22.84 -20.45 22.92
CA ALA A 340 22.45 -21.77 22.46
C ALA A 340 22.90 -22.03 21.01
N GLU A 341 22.85 -21.01 20.15
CA GLU A 341 23.25 -21.14 18.74
C GLU A 341 24.77 -21.35 18.57
N LEU A 342 25.59 -20.81 19.47
CA LEU A 342 27.05 -21.01 19.48
C LEU A 342 27.49 -22.47 19.60
N GLN A 343 26.63 -23.33 20.18
CA GLN A 343 26.88 -24.75 20.40
C GLN A 343 26.41 -25.64 19.23
N LYS A 344 25.68 -25.09 18.27
CA LYS A 344 25.16 -25.84 17.12
C LYS A 344 26.13 -25.83 15.95
N ASP A 345 26.05 -26.86 15.13
CA ASP A 345 26.61 -26.80 13.79
C ASP A 345 25.70 -25.94 12.91
N THR A 346 26.23 -24.78 12.52
CA THR A 346 25.53 -23.76 11.75
C THR A 346 26.13 -23.60 10.36
N GLN A 347 26.95 -24.55 9.90
CA GLN A 347 27.60 -24.45 8.61
C GLN A 347 26.57 -24.44 7.47
N ALA A 348 26.70 -23.49 6.55
CA ALA A 348 25.97 -23.48 5.29
C ALA A 348 26.79 -22.82 4.19
N SER A 349 26.56 -23.28 2.96
CA SER A 349 27.29 -22.81 1.80
C SER A 349 26.39 -22.16 0.77
N PHE A 350 26.92 -21.19 0.05
CA PHE A 350 26.23 -20.52 -1.05
C PHE A 350 27.20 -20.26 -2.20
N THR A 351 26.78 -20.60 -3.41
CA THR A 351 27.57 -20.35 -4.62
C THR A 351 27.25 -18.97 -5.15
N VAL A 352 28.26 -18.09 -5.16
CA VAL A 352 28.17 -16.76 -5.74
C VAL A 352 28.56 -16.84 -7.21
N PRO A 353 27.68 -16.46 -8.15
CA PRO A 353 28.00 -16.49 -9.57
C PRO A 353 29.28 -15.71 -9.88
N GLY A 354 30.25 -16.38 -10.51
CA GLY A 354 31.54 -15.78 -10.89
C GLY A 354 32.62 -15.75 -9.80
N GLU A 355 32.29 -16.02 -8.53
CA GLU A 355 33.27 -16.04 -7.42
C GLU A 355 33.41 -17.40 -6.73
N GLY A 356 32.44 -18.31 -6.91
CA GLY A 356 32.52 -19.69 -6.42
C GLY A 356 31.75 -19.95 -5.13
N LEU A 357 32.08 -21.07 -4.46
CA LEU A 357 31.38 -21.54 -3.27
C LEU A 357 31.97 -20.93 -2.01
N PHE A 358 31.11 -20.31 -1.19
CA PHE A 358 31.48 -19.80 0.13
C PHE A 358 30.77 -20.59 1.21
N THR A 359 31.46 -20.86 2.31
CA THR A 359 30.92 -21.61 3.45
C THR A 359 31.06 -20.81 4.73
N LEU A 360 29.94 -20.41 5.33
CA LEU A 360 29.90 -19.68 6.59
C LEU A 360 29.37 -20.59 7.70
N SER A 361 29.77 -20.35 8.94
CA SER A 361 29.22 -21.03 10.12
C SER A 361 28.68 -20.00 11.12
N LYS A 362 29.45 -19.69 12.17
CA LYS A 362 29.03 -18.76 13.23
C LYS A 362 28.79 -17.34 12.71
N GLU A 363 29.49 -16.95 11.64
CA GLU A 363 29.33 -15.64 10.99
C GLU A 363 27.88 -15.36 10.59
N ARG A 364 27.13 -16.40 10.26
CA ARG A 364 25.76 -16.30 9.78
C ARG A 364 24.85 -15.61 10.78
N PHE A 365 24.92 -16.00 12.05
CA PHE A 365 24.09 -15.40 13.10
C PHE A 365 24.82 -14.30 13.89
N GLN A 366 26.15 -14.38 14.02
CA GLN A 366 26.95 -13.29 14.61
C GLN A 366 26.76 -11.98 13.86
N THR A 367 26.62 -12.05 12.53
CA THR A 367 26.33 -10.85 11.73
C THR A 367 25.03 -10.17 12.15
N GLY A 368 23.98 -10.94 12.44
CA GLY A 368 22.70 -10.38 12.89
C GLY A 368 22.72 -9.86 14.32
N GLU A 369 23.55 -10.46 15.18
CA GLU A 369 23.64 -10.14 16.61
C GLU A 369 24.04 -8.69 16.89
N ILE A 370 24.80 -8.05 16.00
CA ILE A 370 25.23 -6.65 16.19
C ILE A 370 24.05 -5.65 16.19
N LEU A 371 22.85 -6.07 15.76
CA LEU A 371 21.63 -5.27 15.92
C LEU A 371 21.17 -5.20 17.39
N PHE A 372 21.53 -6.19 18.20
CA PHE A 372 21.17 -6.33 19.62
C PHE A 372 22.36 -6.06 20.54
N GLN A 373 23.58 -6.38 20.08
CA GLN A 373 24.84 -6.11 20.78
C GLN A 373 25.83 -5.33 19.89
N PRO A 374 25.62 -4.01 19.69
CA PRO A 374 26.43 -3.18 18.78
C PRO A 374 27.94 -3.23 19.06
N ARG A 375 28.32 -3.39 20.34
CA ARG A 375 29.71 -3.55 20.81
C ARG A 375 30.50 -4.63 20.06
N MET A 376 29.84 -5.70 19.61
CA MET A 376 30.49 -6.78 18.87
C MET A 376 31.00 -6.34 17.49
N GLY A 377 30.34 -5.35 16.89
CA GLY A 377 30.71 -4.75 15.61
C GLY A 377 31.52 -3.46 15.75
N GLY A 378 32.07 -3.18 16.93
CA GLY A 378 32.88 -1.99 17.20
C GLY A 378 32.10 -0.67 17.21
N VAL A 379 30.81 -0.72 17.56
CA VAL A 379 29.90 0.45 17.67
C VAL A 379 29.51 0.69 19.12
#